data_AF-A0A5C6M142-F1
#
_entry.id   AF-A0A5C6M142-F1
#
_cell.length_a   1.000
_cell.length_b   1.000
_cell.length_c   1.000
_cell.angle_alpha   90.00
_cell.angle_beta   90.00
_cell.angle_gamma   90.00
#
_symmetry.space_group_name_H-M   'P 1'
#
loop_
_entity.id
_entity.type
_entity.pdbx_description
1 polymer ?
#
loop_
_entity_poly.entity_id
_entity_poly.type
_entity_poly.pdbx_seq_one_letter_code
_entity_poly.pdbx_strand_id
1 'polypeptide(L)'
;GKVPRTEELDAGIPRMMGLQPDLLIVTGDHSTPSKMKSHSGHPVPTMLVADNARFDGSRQFGESACRVGELGMFEAKYLMLQALAHAGRLEKYGA
;
A
#
# COMPACT_ATOMS: atom_id res chain seq x y z
N GLY A 1 3.66 21.77 2.18
CA GLY A 1 4.79 20.87 2.49
C GLY A 1 4.36 19.42 2.33
N LYS A 2 5.27 18.43 2.46
CA LYS A 2 4.95 16.99 2.32
C LYS A 2 3.83 16.55 3.27
N VAL A 3 3.95 16.86 4.57
CA VAL A 3 2.99 16.44 5.61
C VAL A 3 1.55 16.90 5.33
N PRO A 4 1.26 18.19 5.07
CA PRO A 4 -0.11 18.64 4.76
C PRO A 4 -0.75 17.93 3.56
N ARG A 5 0.05 17.51 2.56
CA ARG A 5 -0.48 16.77 1.40
C ARG A 5 -0.82 15.32 1.75
N THR A 6 -0.07 14.72 2.67
CA THR A 6 -0.41 13.39 3.21
C THR A 6 -1.67 13.46 4.08
N GLU A 7 -1.82 14.50 4.88
CA GLU A 7 -3.03 14.72 5.70
C GLU A 7 -4.28 14.99 4.83
N GLU A 8 -4.11 15.73 3.71
CA GLU A 8 -5.18 15.94 2.73
C GLU A 8 -5.63 14.62 2.07
N LEU A 9 -4.69 13.73 1.75
CA LEU A 9 -5.01 12.38 1.27
C LEU A 9 -5.74 11.56 2.34
N ASP A 10 -5.23 11.57 3.58
CA ASP A 10 -5.81 10.82 4.71
C ASP A 10 -7.27 11.23 4.96
N ALA A 11 -7.57 12.53 4.90
CA ALA A 11 -8.93 13.06 5.01
C ALA A 11 -9.88 12.55 3.89
N GLY A 12 -9.34 12.11 2.75
CA GLY A 12 -10.08 11.52 1.65
C GLY A 12 -10.39 10.02 1.82
N ILE A 13 -9.65 9.31 2.67
CA ILE A 13 -9.78 7.84 2.85
C ILE A 13 -11.20 7.43 3.27
N PRO A 14 -11.89 8.09 4.24
CA PRO A 14 -13.25 7.70 4.61
C PRO A 14 -14.24 7.74 3.44
N ARG A 15 -14.11 8.72 2.54
CA ARG A 15 -14.94 8.81 1.33
C ARG A 15 -14.67 7.65 0.37
N MET A 16 -13.41 7.26 0.20
CA MET A 16 -13.03 6.12 -0.64
C MET A 16 -13.56 4.80 -0.06
N MET A 17 -13.42 4.61 1.26
CA MET A 17 -13.97 3.44 1.96
C MET A 17 -15.50 3.41 1.96
N GLY A 18 -16.15 4.58 1.94
CA GLY A 18 -17.61 4.69 1.77
C GLY A 18 -18.14 4.16 0.43
N LEU A 19 -17.27 3.97 -0.58
CA LEU A 19 -17.60 3.29 -1.83
C LEU A 19 -17.61 1.76 -1.70
N GLN A 20 -17.28 1.22 -0.52
CA GLN A 20 -17.22 -0.21 -0.23
C GLN A 20 -16.36 -0.99 -1.25
N PRO A 21 -15.08 -0.60 -1.44
CA PRO A 21 -14.22 -1.30 -2.39
C PRO A 21 -13.91 -2.72 -1.92
N ASP A 22 -13.80 -3.67 -2.86
CA ASP A 22 -13.34 -5.05 -2.58
C ASP A 22 -11.94 -5.06 -1.93
N LEU A 23 -11.11 -4.07 -2.27
CA LEU A 23 -9.79 -3.86 -1.69
C LEU A 23 -9.36 -2.38 -1.77
N LEU A 24 -8.48 -1.97 -0.86
CA LEU A 24 -7.77 -0.69 -0.90
C LEU A 24 -6.26 -0.95 -0.92
N ILE A 25 -5.54 -0.27 -1.82
CA ILE A 25 -4.07 -0.23 -1.82
C ILE A 25 -3.61 1.21 -1.67
N VAL A 26 -2.66 1.44 -0.77
CA VAL A 26 -1.99 2.74 -0.58
C VAL A 26 -0.48 2.52 -0.66
N THR A 27 0.19 3.26 -1.55
CA THR A 27 1.64 3.26 -1.70
C THR A 27 2.11 4.52 -2.44
N GLY A 28 3.43 4.72 -2.51
CA GLY A 28 4.05 5.67 -3.44
C GLY A 28 4.62 4.98 -4.66
N ASP A 29 4.88 5.70 -5.73
CA ASP A 29 5.61 5.21 -6.90
C ASP A 29 7.13 5.19 -6.66
N HIS A 30 7.64 6.12 -5.86
CA HIS A 30 9.03 6.19 -5.44
C HIS A 30 9.23 6.98 -4.14
N SER A 31 10.41 6.85 -3.54
CA SER A 31 10.82 7.65 -2.37
C SER A 31 11.49 8.96 -2.76
N THR A 32 10.99 10.09 -2.24
CA THR A 32 11.62 11.43 -2.36
C THR A 32 11.93 12.02 -0.98
N PRO A 33 13.04 11.61 -0.33
CA PRO A 33 13.39 12.09 1.01
C PRO A 33 13.66 13.59 1.03
N SER A 34 13.05 14.33 1.98
CA SER A 34 13.19 15.79 2.08
C SER A 34 14.65 16.26 2.20
N LYS A 35 15.52 15.46 2.84
CA LYS A 35 16.96 15.75 2.97
C LYS A 35 17.70 15.65 1.64
N MET A 36 17.27 14.77 0.74
CA MET A 36 17.92 14.56 -0.56
C MET A 36 17.37 15.49 -1.64
N LYS A 37 16.10 15.90 -1.55
CA LYS A 37 15.39 16.70 -2.57
C LYS A 37 15.42 16.06 -3.97
N SER A 38 15.62 14.74 -4.02
CA SER A 38 15.68 13.94 -5.24
C SER A 38 15.05 12.57 -4.99
N HIS A 39 14.74 11.87 -6.07
CA HIS A 39 14.31 10.47 -5.97
C HIS A 39 15.45 9.62 -5.41
N SER A 40 15.08 8.56 -4.72
CA SER A 40 16.03 7.63 -4.10
C SER A 40 15.55 6.19 -4.26
N GLY A 41 16.48 5.24 -4.14
CA GLY A 41 16.17 3.81 -4.19
C GLY A 41 15.61 3.23 -2.89
N HIS A 42 15.17 4.06 -1.94
CA HIS A 42 14.55 3.55 -0.72
C HIS A 42 13.18 2.89 -1.05
N PRO A 43 12.82 1.79 -0.40
CA PRO A 43 11.52 1.17 -0.57
C PRO A 43 10.40 2.14 -0.20
N VAL A 44 9.22 1.94 -0.78
CA VAL A 44 8.01 2.70 -0.48
C VAL A 44 7.10 1.91 0.47
N PRO A 45 6.52 2.53 1.50
CA PRO A 45 5.55 1.85 2.35
C PRO A 45 4.33 1.46 1.51
N THR A 46 3.93 0.19 1.57
CA THR A 46 2.79 -0.34 0.83
C THR A 46 1.84 -1.02 1.80
N MET A 47 0.56 -0.67 1.72
CA MET A 47 -0.52 -1.28 2.48
C MET A 47 -1.56 -1.83 1.51
N LEU A 48 -2.04 -3.05 1.77
CA LEU A 48 -3.15 -3.69 1.08
C LEU A 48 -4.19 -4.06 2.14
N VAL A 49 -5.43 -3.64 1.92
CA VAL A 49 -6.58 -3.95 2.78
C VAL A 49 -7.59 -4.70 1.93
N ALA A 50 -7.98 -5.89 2.35
CA ALA A 50 -9.02 -6.71 1.73
C ALA A 50 -9.59 -7.68 2.79
N ASP A 51 -10.82 -8.15 2.60
CA ASP A 51 -11.49 -9.05 3.57
C ASP A 51 -10.74 -10.38 3.78
N ASN A 52 -9.99 -10.84 2.78
CA ASN A 52 -9.19 -12.06 2.83
C ASN A 52 -7.69 -11.80 3.12
N ALA A 53 -7.29 -10.55 3.35
CA ALA A 53 -5.93 -10.23 3.75
C ALA A 53 -5.70 -10.65 5.20
N ARG A 54 -4.54 -11.25 5.49
CA ARG A 54 -4.16 -11.54 6.88
C ARG A 54 -3.74 -10.23 7.55
N PHE A 55 -4.25 -9.99 8.75
CA PHE A 55 -3.85 -8.85 9.54
C PHE A 55 -2.53 -9.15 10.26
N ASP A 56 -1.53 -8.30 10.03
CA ASP A 56 -0.16 -8.44 10.56
C ASP A 56 0.04 -7.79 11.95
N GLY A 57 -1.01 -7.23 12.53
CA GLY A 57 -0.96 -6.54 13.82
C GLY A 57 -0.60 -5.06 13.74
N SER A 58 -0.26 -4.52 12.57
CA SER A 58 0.09 -3.12 12.39
C SER A 58 -1.11 -2.20 12.68
N ARG A 59 -0.86 -1.11 13.41
CA ARG A 59 -1.88 -0.09 13.74
C ARG A 59 -1.61 1.27 13.10
N GLN A 60 -0.57 1.36 12.29
CA GLN A 60 -0.10 2.61 11.68
C GLN A 60 0.45 2.34 10.29
N PHE A 61 0.34 3.33 9.40
CA PHE A 61 0.94 3.29 8.07
C PHE A 61 2.17 4.21 8.02
N GLY A 62 3.30 3.68 7.55
CA GLY A 62 4.55 4.41 7.45
C GLY A 62 5.75 3.48 7.28
N GLU A 63 6.92 4.04 7.00
CA GLU A 63 8.13 3.30 6.65
C GLU A 63 8.52 2.28 7.73
N SER A 64 8.44 2.65 9.01
CA SER A 64 8.82 1.76 10.12
C SER A 64 7.85 0.61 10.34
N ALA A 65 6.55 0.83 10.13
CA ALA A 65 5.52 -0.20 10.27
C ALA A 65 5.59 -1.20 9.11
N CYS A 66 5.67 -0.70 7.86
CA CYS A 66 5.78 -1.53 6.67
C CYS A 66 7.07 -2.35 6.61
N ARG A 67 8.16 -1.91 7.26
CA ARG A 67 9.43 -2.66 7.33
C ARG A 67 9.28 -4.06 7.93
N VAL A 68 8.30 -4.25 8.81
CA VAL A 68 8.05 -5.51 9.53
C VAL A 68 6.68 -6.12 9.21
N GLY A 69 5.96 -5.54 8.26
CA GLY A 69 4.64 -5.99 7.86
C GLY A 69 4.68 -7.28 7.03
N GLU A 70 3.55 -7.99 6.98
CA GLU A 70 3.48 -9.33 6.38
C GLU A 70 3.75 -9.35 4.88
N LEU A 71 3.42 -8.27 4.15
CA LEU A 71 3.71 -8.14 2.71
C LEU A 71 5.20 -8.27 2.38
N GLY A 72 6.08 -7.98 3.35
CA GLY A 72 7.52 -8.00 3.16
C GLY A 72 8.02 -7.05 2.07
N MET A 73 9.23 -7.33 1.56
CA MET A 73 9.84 -6.58 0.46
C MET A 73 9.62 -7.32 -0.85
N PHE A 74 9.03 -6.65 -1.84
CA PHE A 74 8.74 -7.23 -3.15
C PHE A 74 8.91 -6.18 -4.27
N GLU A 75 9.03 -6.64 -5.52
CA GLU A 75 9.07 -5.75 -6.68
C GLU A 75 7.68 -5.18 -6.98
N ALA A 76 7.56 -3.87 -7.12
CA ALA A 76 6.28 -3.18 -7.34
C ALA A 76 5.49 -3.68 -8.58
N LYS A 77 6.16 -4.26 -9.58
CA LYS A 77 5.50 -4.87 -10.75
C LYS A 77 4.53 -6.00 -10.38
N TYR A 78 4.71 -6.62 -9.22
CA TYR A 78 3.82 -7.68 -8.71
C TYR A 78 2.63 -7.14 -7.90
N LEU A 79 2.56 -5.83 -7.61
CA LEU A 79 1.47 -5.24 -6.80
C LEU A 79 0.09 -5.49 -7.43
N MET A 80 -0.01 -5.38 -8.75
CA MET A 80 -1.28 -5.65 -9.44
C MET A 80 -1.69 -7.13 -9.34
N LEU A 81 -0.73 -8.07 -9.34
CA LEU A 81 -1.04 -9.49 -9.14
C LEU A 81 -1.57 -9.75 -7.72
N GLN A 82 -0.99 -9.10 -6.71
CA GLN A 82 -1.50 -9.15 -5.34
C GLN A 82 -2.93 -8.59 -5.27
N ALA A 83 -3.17 -7.43 -5.89
CA ALA A 83 -4.50 -6.83 -5.96
C ALA A 83 -5.53 -7.78 -6.58
N LEU A 84 -5.22 -8.38 -7.74
CA LEU A 84 -6.12 -9.31 -8.43
C LEU A 84 -6.36 -10.58 -7.61
N ALA A 85 -5.34 -11.10 -6.93
CA ALA A 85 -5.48 -12.26 -6.05
C ALA A 85 -6.46 -11.98 -4.90
N HIS A 86 -6.30 -10.85 -4.21
CA HIS A 86 -7.18 -10.45 -3.12
C HIS A 86 -8.59 -10.08 -3.58
N ALA A 87 -8.73 -9.52 -4.79
CA ALA A 87 -10.02 -9.22 -5.43
C ALA A 87 -10.79 -10.46 -5.92
N GLY A 88 -10.21 -11.67 -5.88
CA GLY A 88 -10.79 -12.85 -6.50
C GLY A 88 -10.83 -12.78 -8.03
N ARG A 89 -9.95 -11.98 -8.64
CA ARG A 89 -9.85 -11.73 -10.09
C ARG A 89 -8.59 -12.31 -10.72
N LEU A 90 -7.88 -13.16 -9.98
CA LEU A 90 -6.73 -13.88 -10.49
C LEU A 90 -7.12 -15.32 -10.77
N GLU A 91 -7.00 -15.74 -12.03
CA GLU A 91 -7.22 -17.11 -12.41
C GLU A 91 -6.03 -17.98 -12.02
N LYS A 92 -6.32 -19.20 -11.59
CA LYS A 92 -5.31 -20.20 -11.27
C LYS A 92 -4.68 -20.69 -12.58
N TYR A 93 -3.36 -20.62 -12.66
CA TYR A 93 -2.62 -21.22 -13.79
C TYR A 93 -2.35 -22.70 -13.52
N GLY A 94 -3.11 -23.56 -14.19
CA GLY A 94 -3.02 -25.01 -14.04
C GLY A 94 -3.69 -25.53 -12.76
N ALA A 95 -4.27 -26.73 -12.89
CA ALA A 95 -5.09 -27.45 -11.89
C ALA A 95 -6.42 -26.82 -11.51
#